data_AF-A0AAU5FYW4-F1
#
_entry.id   AF-A0AAU5FYW4-F1
#
_cell.length_a   1.000
_cell.length_b   1.000
_cell.length_c   1.000
_cell.angle_alpha   90.00
_cell.angle_beta   90.00
_cell.angle_gamma   90.00
#
_symmetry.space_group_name_H-M   'P 1'
#
loop_
_entity.id
_entity.type
_entity.pdbx_description
1 polymer ?
#
loop_
_entity_poly.entity_id
_entity_poly.type
_entity_poly.pdbx_seq_one_letter_code
_entity_poly.pdbx_strand_id
1 'polypeptide(L)'
;MPAVTVMPGGTASTVLTVRNDTDIVEAYTLEVVGDCAAWAAVEPERVSLYPGTSETVTIRLNPPRSPEVRAGDIPLGVRVLPAEHPESVTVPETTVHVEEFHELRAELLPHRRRGWLRGRYRLAVRNEGNSPAQVAFTPEQAGEELRFAFSPTELRLEPGESAQTLLRVRATGRPIWFGKPVVWPFTVHVSDTSVAQGTDRAAAGQPPLLEAQFVQIPVFPKWLLALLALLIALVLAWFALVRPVVRSTAKQAADAVAHQSPTPVGTRNGQPPPDGSGPGTSSPQAGGATAQPGKGTASGGTGGTAGGGGQQSSATIDVQVSGGKSKTGDYVVPPGKVFGVTDIVVANFQGDEGVMTIAFGDRKITTIALETFRNQDYHWVTPIEIPENATVTVNVTCAKPGTPATGRQAQQCHEILNVSGVLIDTQP
;
A
#
# COMPACT_ATOMS: atom_id res chain seq x y z
N MET A 1 4.20 -7.65 -52.97
CA MET A 1 4.57 -8.47 -51.78
C MET A 1 3.29 -9.11 -51.27
N PRO A 2 3.30 -10.40 -50.88
CA PRO A 2 2.13 -11.03 -50.30
C PRO A 2 1.89 -10.58 -48.85
N ALA A 3 0.63 -10.62 -48.40
CA ALA A 3 0.27 -10.46 -46.99
C ALA A 3 0.76 -11.66 -46.18
N VAL A 4 1.03 -11.45 -44.89
CA VAL A 4 1.62 -12.47 -44.01
C VAL A 4 1.02 -12.38 -42.61
N THR A 5 0.76 -13.54 -42.02
CA THR A 5 0.29 -13.66 -40.64
C THR A 5 1.42 -14.06 -39.73
N VAL A 6 1.51 -13.45 -38.55
CA VAL A 6 2.57 -13.73 -37.58
C VAL A 6 2.04 -13.71 -36.15
N MET A 7 2.46 -14.71 -35.37
CA MET A 7 2.24 -14.79 -33.93
C MET A 7 3.30 -13.99 -33.17
N PRO A 8 2.93 -13.16 -32.18
CA PRO A 8 3.89 -12.54 -31.27
C PRO A 8 4.77 -13.57 -30.56
N GLY A 9 6.09 -13.35 -30.58
CA GLY A 9 7.11 -14.28 -30.10
C GLY A 9 7.47 -15.40 -31.08
N GLY A 10 6.78 -15.47 -32.22
CA GLY A 10 7.09 -16.36 -33.34
C GLY A 10 7.84 -15.63 -34.45
N THR A 11 8.09 -16.36 -35.54
CA THR A 11 8.72 -15.83 -36.74
C THR A 11 7.89 -16.14 -37.97
N ALA A 12 7.79 -15.18 -38.89
CA ALA A 12 7.20 -15.37 -40.21
C ALA A 12 8.10 -14.72 -41.28
N SER A 13 7.85 -15.04 -42.55
CA SER A 13 8.56 -14.40 -43.66
C SER A 13 7.62 -14.12 -44.82
N THR A 14 7.95 -13.04 -45.54
CA THR A 14 7.34 -12.69 -46.83
C THR A 14 8.44 -12.34 -47.82
N VAL A 15 8.10 -12.17 -49.10
CA VAL A 15 9.07 -11.94 -50.16
C VAL A 15 8.75 -10.67 -50.94
N LEU A 16 9.80 -9.98 -51.37
CA LEU A 16 9.74 -8.84 -52.27
C LEU A 16 10.64 -9.11 -53.49
N THR A 17 10.06 -9.00 -54.68
CA THR A 17 10.82 -9.08 -55.93
C THR A 17 11.15 -7.68 -56.41
N VAL A 18 12.44 -7.39 -56.58
CA VAL A 18 12.96 -6.14 -57.14
C VAL A 18 13.40 -6.42 -58.57
N ARG A 19 13.03 -5.54 -59.51
CA ARG A 19 13.42 -5.62 -60.92
C ARG A 19 14.08 -4.32 -61.35
N ASN A 20 15.21 -4.43 -62.04
CA ASN A 20 15.86 -3.29 -62.66
C ASN A 20 15.33 -3.06 -64.07
N ASP A 21 14.54 -2.01 -64.25
CA ASP A 21 13.97 -1.60 -65.55
C ASP A 21 14.82 -0.53 -66.27
N THR A 22 15.98 -0.17 -65.73
CA THR A 22 16.94 0.76 -66.36
C THR A 22 17.84 0.04 -67.36
N ASP A 23 18.62 0.82 -68.13
CA ASP A 23 19.59 0.34 -69.10
C ASP A 23 21.02 0.21 -68.54
N ILE A 24 21.21 0.54 -67.25
CA ILE A 24 22.48 0.40 -66.54
C ILE A 24 22.39 -0.57 -65.35
N VAL A 25 23.54 -1.00 -64.83
CA VAL A 25 23.58 -1.76 -63.57
C VAL A 25 23.23 -0.83 -62.43
N GLU A 26 22.29 -1.25 -61.57
CA GLU A 26 21.77 -0.46 -60.47
C GLU A 26 21.90 -1.27 -59.17
N ALA A 27 22.32 -0.61 -58.10
CA ALA A 27 22.33 -1.19 -56.77
C ALA A 27 21.17 -0.65 -55.96
N TYR A 28 20.37 -1.53 -55.36
CA TYR A 28 19.24 -1.15 -54.51
C TYR A 28 19.55 -1.44 -53.06
N THR A 29 19.39 -0.44 -52.20
CA THR A 29 19.41 -0.60 -50.74
C THR A 29 17.97 -0.72 -50.26
N LEU A 30 17.67 -1.74 -49.48
CA LEU A 30 16.34 -2.05 -48.97
C LEU A 30 16.31 -1.83 -47.46
N GLU A 31 15.28 -1.14 -46.99
CA GLU A 31 15.09 -0.86 -45.58
C GLU A 31 13.63 -1.01 -45.21
N VAL A 32 13.34 -1.72 -44.11
CA VAL A 32 11.98 -1.82 -43.59
C VAL A 32 11.60 -0.51 -42.92
N VAL A 33 10.41 0.02 -43.22
CA VAL A 33 9.91 1.28 -42.71
C VAL A 33 8.51 1.11 -42.12
N GLY A 34 8.15 2.01 -41.20
CA GLY A 34 6.87 1.99 -40.49
C GLY A 34 6.92 1.16 -39.20
N ASP A 35 5.75 0.78 -38.70
CA ASP A 35 5.57 0.16 -37.38
C ASP A 35 6.21 -1.24 -37.27
N CYS A 36 6.44 -1.89 -38.40
CA CYS A 36 7.12 -3.18 -38.47
C CYS A 36 8.64 -3.09 -38.30
N ALA A 37 9.26 -1.92 -38.52
CA ALA A 37 10.72 -1.77 -38.63
C ALA A 37 11.48 -2.23 -37.37
N ALA A 38 10.87 -2.10 -36.19
CA ALA A 38 11.49 -2.51 -34.93
C ALA A 38 11.67 -4.04 -34.78
N TRP A 39 10.94 -4.83 -35.58
CA TRP A 39 10.89 -6.29 -35.45
C TRP A 39 10.89 -7.02 -36.80
N ALA A 40 11.23 -6.32 -37.88
CA ALA A 40 11.33 -6.86 -39.23
C ALA A 40 12.68 -6.50 -39.85
N ALA A 41 13.25 -7.44 -40.61
CA ALA A 41 14.51 -7.25 -41.33
C ALA A 41 14.39 -7.78 -42.77
N VAL A 42 15.11 -7.17 -43.69
CA VAL A 42 15.16 -7.58 -45.10
C VAL A 42 16.52 -8.18 -45.41
N GLU A 43 16.53 -9.36 -46.02
CA GLU A 43 17.74 -10.11 -46.34
C GLU A 43 17.69 -10.57 -47.81
N PRO A 44 18.68 -10.19 -48.65
CA PRO A 44 19.75 -9.22 -48.39
C PRO A 44 19.25 -7.76 -48.35
N GLU A 45 19.91 -6.91 -47.55
CA GLU A 45 19.63 -5.45 -47.47
C GLU A 45 20.11 -4.67 -48.70
N ARG A 46 20.99 -5.26 -49.50
CA ARG A 46 21.50 -4.65 -50.73
C ARG A 46 21.60 -5.69 -51.84
N VAL A 47 21.03 -5.36 -52.99
CA VAL A 47 21.08 -6.17 -54.21
C VAL A 47 21.66 -5.36 -55.36
N SER A 48 22.39 -6.01 -56.26
CA SER A 48 22.95 -5.37 -57.46
C SER A 48 22.42 -6.08 -58.69
N LEU A 49 21.64 -5.36 -59.50
CA LEU A 49 20.89 -5.94 -60.60
C LEU A 49 21.34 -5.39 -61.95
N TYR A 50 21.58 -6.29 -62.90
CA TYR A 50 21.78 -5.93 -64.30
C TYR A 50 20.48 -5.45 -64.94
N PRO A 51 20.56 -4.68 -66.04
CA PRO A 51 19.39 -4.28 -66.83
C PRO A 51 18.46 -5.46 -67.14
N GLY A 52 17.16 -5.30 -66.86
CA GLY A 52 16.13 -6.30 -67.11
C GLY A 52 16.12 -7.51 -66.17
N THR A 53 17.01 -7.59 -65.17
CA THR A 53 17.05 -8.70 -64.21
C THR A 53 16.20 -8.43 -62.97
N SER A 54 15.83 -9.50 -62.26
CA SER A 54 15.09 -9.42 -61.00
C SER A 54 15.71 -10.30 -59.95
N GLU A 55 15.63 -9.87 -58.69
CA GLU A 55 16.03 -10.65 -57.52
C GLU A 55 14.92 -10.62 -56.49
N THR A 56 14.77 -11.72 -55.74
CA THR A 56 13.78 -11.82 -54.68
C THR A 56 14.50 -11.78 -53.34
N VAL A 57 14.15 -10.79 -52.52
CA VAL A 57 14.61 -10.65 -51.15
C VAL A 57 13.59 -11.24 -50.19
N THR A 58 14.06 -11.72 -49.04
CA THR A 58 13.20 -12.23 -47.96
C THR A 58 13.07 -11.18 -46.88
N ILE A 59 11.84 -10.91 -46.44
CA ILE A 59 11.56 -10.06 -45.30
C ILE A 59 11.18 -10.97 -44.14
N ARG A 60 11.99 -10.98 -43.09
CA ARG A 60 11.80 -11.78 -41.89
C ARG A 60 11.15 -10.94 -40.80
N LEU A 61 10.08 -11.46 -40.24
CA LEU A 61 9.30 -10.85 -39.16
C LEU A 61 9.55 -11.63 -37.87
N ASN A 62 9.85 -10.92 -36.78
CA ASN A 62 10.06 -11.48 -35.44
C ASN A 62 9.48 -10.55 -34.37
N PRO A 63 8.14 -10.33 -34.36
CA PRO A 63 7.51 -9.47 -33.36
C PRO A 63 7.76 -10.04 -31.95
N PRO A 64 8.24 -9.24 -30.98
CA PRO A 64 8.37 -9.69 -29.61
C PRO A 64 7.00 -10.06 -29.03
N ARG A 65 6.97 -11.04 -28.12
CA ARG A 65 5.78 -11.35 -27.33
C ARG A 65 5.60 -10.28 -26.26
N SER A 66 5.01 -9.15 -26.65
CA SER A 66 4.88 -7.94 -25.82
C SER A 66 3.54 -7.24 -26.10
N PRO A 67 2.91 -6.61 -25.09
CA PRO A 67 1.70 -5.80 -25.28
C PRO A 67 1.94 -4.56 -26.17
N GLU A 68 3.20 -4.20 -26.44
CA GLU A 68 3.57 -3.10 -27.32
C GLU A 68 3.25 -3.39 -28.80
N VAL A 69 3.30 -4.66 -29.21
CA VAL A 69 2.95 -5.08 -30.59
C VAL A 69 1.48 -5.47 -30.63
N ARG A 70 0.62 -4.48 -30.88
CA ARG A 70 -0.85 -4.65 -30.94
C ARG A 70 -1.25 -5.71 -31.97
N ALA A 71 -2.29 -6.46 -31.65
CA ALA A 71 -2.90 -7.37 -32.60
C ALA A 71 -3.65 -6.64 -33.72
N GLY A 72 -3.78 -7.30 -34.86
CA GLY A 72 -4.47 -6.78 -36.04
C GLY A 72 -3.54 -6.49 -37.20
N ASP A 73 -4.05 -5.72 -38.15
CA ASP A 73 -3.37 -5.45 -39.42
C ASP A 73 -2.41 -4.27 -39.28
N ILE A 74 -1.12 -4.53 -39.46
CA ILE A 74 -0.05 -3.54 -39.42
C ILE A 74 0.55 -3.38 -40.83
N PRO A 75 0.68 -2.14 -41.36
CA PRO A 75 1.32 -1.92 -42.64
C PRO A 75 2.83 -2.19 -42.57
N LEU A 76 3.32 -3.02 -43.49
CA LEU A 76 4.74 -3.26 -43.74
C LEU A 76 5.15 -2.53 -45.01
N GLY A 77 5.97 -1.49 -44.86
CA GLY A 77 6.62 -0.81 -45.96
C GLY A 77 8.07 -1.24 -46.10
N VAL A 78 8.54 -1.41 -47.33
CA VAL A 78 9.97 -1.62 -47.62
C VAL A 78 10.44 -0.52 -48.54
N ARG A 79 11.27 0.39 -48.06
CA ARG A 79 11.89 1.43 -48.87
C ARG A 79 12.98 0.82 -49.73
N VAL A 80 12.83 0.94 -51.04
CA VAL A 80 13.82 0.49 -52.04
C VAL A 80 14.48 1.75 -52.61
N LEU A 81 15.75 1.96 -52.27
CA LEU A 81 16.54 3.11 -52.65
C LEU A 81 17.58 2.73 -53.71
N PRO A 82 17.42 3.17 -54.98
CA PRO A 82 18.43 3.02 -56.01
C PRO A 82 19.66 3.88 -55.69
N ALA A 83 20.86 3.40 -56.05
CA ALA A 83 22.12 4.09 -55.76
C ALA A 83 22.47 5.15 -56.81
N GLU A 84 22.23 4.86 -58.08
CA GLU A 84 22.53 5.75 -59.21
C GLU A 84 21.41 6.77 -59.45
N HIS A 85 20.15 6.40 -59.15
CA HIS A 85 18.97 7.28 -59.27
C HIS A 85 18.19 7.42 -57.95
N PRO A 86 18.72 8.14 -56.94
CA PRO A 86 18.07 8.26 -55.62
C PRO A 86 16.67 8.88 -55.64
N GLU A 87 16.34 9.68 -56.66
CA GLU A 87 15.01 10.27 -56.88
C GLU A 87 13.94 9.24 -57.26
N SER A 88 14.34 8.04 -57.69
CA SER A 88 13.45 6.95 -58.11
C SER A 88 13.10 5.99 -56.95
N VAL A 89 13.16 6.48 -55.70
CA VAL A 89 12.81 5.71 -54.51
C VAL A 89 11.36 5.24 -54.55
N THR A 90 11.12 3.99 -54.13
CA THR A 90 9.77 3.42 -54.02
C THR A 90 9.59 2.74 -52.67
N VAL A 91 8.34 2.70 -52.19
CA VAL A 91 7.96 2.03 -50.95
C VAL A 91 6.81 1.09 -51.26
N PRO A 92 7.07 -0.13 -51.76
CA PRO A 92 6.05 -1.17 -51.79
C PRO A 92 5.53 -1.43 -50.37
N GLU A 93 4.22 -1.62 -50.26
CA GLU A 93 3.52 -1.87 -49.00
C GLU A 93 2.78 -3.22 -49.06
N THR A 94 2.62 -3.86 -47.91
CA THR A 94 1.76 -5.02 -47.69
C THR A 94 1.23 -5.02 -46.26
N THR A 95 0.30 -5.92 -45.95
CA THR A 95 -0.27 -6.04 -44.61
C THR A 95 0.35 -7.22 -43.87
N VAL A 96 0.77 -6.98 -42.63
CA VAL A 96 1.12 -8.01 -41.66
C VAL A 96 -0.05 -8.18 -40.68
N HIS A 97 -0.65 -9.35 -40.65
CA HIS A 97 -1.67 -9.69 -39.67
C HIS A 97 -1.00 -10.24 -38.41
N VAL A 98 -0.99 -9.46 -37.34
CA VAL A 98 -0.46 -9.88 -36.04
C VAL A 98 -1.57 -10.56 -35.26
N GLU A 99 -1.36 -11.83 -34.90
CA GLU A 99 -2.33 -12.60 -34.14
C GLU A 99 -2.47 -12.10 -32.69
N GLU A 100 -3.63 -12.37 -32.10
CA GLU A 100 -3.91 -12.05 -30.71
C GLU A 100 -3.24 -13.05 -29.76
N PHE A 101 -2.67 -12.56 -28.67
CA PHE A 101 -2.33 -13.36 -27.50
C PHE A 101 -2.85 -12.71 -26.23
N HIS A 102 -3.35 -13.55 -25.33
CA HIS A 102 -3.96 -13.11 -24.08
C HIS A 102 -3.10 -13.55 -22.90
N GLU A 103 -2.72 -12.59 -22.07
CA GLU A 103 -1.96 -12.85 -20.85
C GLU A 103 -2.40 -11.85 -19.78
N LEU A 104 -2.91 -12.36 -18.65
CA LEU A 104 -3.36 -11.54 -17.54
C LEU A 104 -2.50 -11.83 -16.32
N ARG A 105 -2.03 -10.76 -15.68
CA ARG A 105 -1.37 -10.84 -14.39
C ARG A 105 -2.25 -10.18 -13.34
N ALA A 106 -2.47 -10.87 -12.22
CA ALA A 106 -3.31 -10.35 -11.15
C ALA A 106 -2.68 -10.57 -9.77
N GLU A 107 -3.01 -9.69 -8.83
CA GLU A 107 -2.51 -9.74 -7.46
C GLU A 107 -3.60 -9.30 -6.47
N LEU A 108 -3.77 -10.05 -5.37
CA LEU A 108 -4.76 -9.78 -4.34
C LEU A 108 -4.08 -9.44 -3.00
N LEU A 109 -4.25 -8.20 -2.55
CA LEU A 109 -3.64 -7.72 -1.30
C LEU A 109 -4.67 -7.16 -0.32
N PRO A 110 -4.54 -7.42 0.99
CA PRO A 110 -3.59 -8.34 1.62
C PRO A 110 -4.07 -9.81 1.53
N HIS A 111 -3.17 -10.80 1.51
CA HIS A 111 -3.54 -12.23 1.52
C HIS A 111 -4.32 -12.66 2.77
N ARG A 112 -4.15 -11.96 3.90
CA ARG A 112 -4.89 -12.21 5.15
C ARG A 112 -5.42 -10.91 5.73
N ARG A 113 -6.73 -10.85 6.00
CA ARG A 113 -7.36 -9.68 6.65
C ARG A 113 -8.14 -10.09 7.89
N ARG A 114 -7.90 -9.40 9.00
CA ARG A 114 -8.67 -9.57 10.26
C ARG A 114 -9.81 -8.56 10.32
N GLY A 115 -10.99 -9.00 10.77
CA GLY A 115 -12.14 -8.13 10.98
C GLY A 115 -13.28 -8.83 11.70
N TRP A 116 -14.11 -8.05 12.38
CA TRP A 116 -15.32 -8.51 13.07
C TRP A 116 -16.40 -9.09 12.14
N LEU A 117 -16.67 -8.43 11.00
CA LEU A 117 -17.73 -8.84 10.07
C LEU A 117 -17.43 -8.53 8.59
N ARG A 118 -16.47 -7.64 8.32
CA ARG A 118 -16.12 -7.19 6.96
C ARG A 118 -14.61 -7.12 6.78
N GLY A 119 -14.15 -7.49 5.60
CA GLY A 119 -12.78 -7.34 5.12
C GLY A 119 -12.77 -6.58 3.79
N ARG A 120 -11.69 -5.83 3.54
CA ARG A 120 -11.45 -5.12 2.28
C ARG A 120 -10.12 -5.59 1.72
N TYR A 121 -10.12 -5.91 0.44
CA TYR A 121 -8.97 -6.35 -0.34
C TYR A 121 -8.89 -5.52 -1.61
N ARG A 122 -7.69 -5.29 -2.11
CA ARG A 122 -7.42 -4.67 -3.39
C ARG A 122 -6.96 -5.75 -4.34
N LEU A 123 -7.63 -5.84 -5.48
CA LEU A 123 -7.28 -6.73 -6.57
C LEU A 123 -6.74 -5.87 -7.70
N ALA A 124 -5.45 -6.01 -8.00
CA ALA A 124 -4.81 -5.36 -9.14
C ALA A 124 -4.74 -6.35 -10.29
N VAL A 125 -5.04 -5.90 -11.50
CA VAL A 125 -4.95 -6.70 -12.73
C VAL A 125 -4.22 -5.89 -13.79
N ARG A 126 -3.33 -6.56 -14.52
CA ARG A 126 -2.60 -6.02 -15.66
C ARG A 126 -2.85 -6.90 -16.88
N ASN A 127 -3.12 -6.26 -18.01
CA ASN A 127 -3.14 -6.91 -19.32
C ASN A 127 -1.72 -6.95 -19.88
N GLU A 128 -1.11 -8.13 -19.92
CA GLU A 128 0.19 -8.39 -20.52
C GLU A 128 0.05 -8.94 -21.96
N GLY A 129 -1.18 -9.15 -22.43
CA GLY A 129 -1.53 -9.50 -23.81
C GLY A 129 -1.48 -8.31 -24.77
N ASN A 130 -1.58 -8.58 -26.07
CA ASN A 130 -1.58 -7.54 -27.11
C ASN A 130 -2.96 -7.14 -27.66
N SER A 131 -4.05 -7.72 -27.15
CA SER A 131 -5.42 -7.30 -27.46
C SER A 131 -6.17 -6.81 -26.20
N PRO A 132 -7.21 -5.96 -26.35
CA PRO A 132 -8.00 -5.47 -25.23
C PRO A 132 -8.71 -6.59 -24.47
N ALA A 133 -8.63 -6.58 -23.15
CA ALA A 133 -9.22 -7.60 -22.28
C ALA A 133 -10.44 -7.07 -21.52
N GLN A 134 -11.47 -7.92 -21.36
CA GLN A 134 -12.61 -7.65 -20.49
C GLN A 134 -12.55 -8.59 -19.30
N VAL A 135 -12.19 -8.06 -18.14
CA VAL A 135 -11.87 -8.86 -16.96
C VAL A 135 -13.07 -8.92 -16.01
N ALA A 136 -13.48 -10.15 -15.69
CA ALA A 136 -14.49 -10.45 -14.68
C ALA A 136 -13.89 -11.24 -13.51
N PHE A 137 -14.51 -11.10 -12.34
CA PHE A 137 -14.04 -11.69 -11.09
C PHE A 137 -15.06 -12.67 -10.53
N THR A 138 -14.63 -13.93 -10.36
CA THR A 138 -15.47 -14.99 -9.79
C THR A 138 -14.87 -15.46 -8.46
N PRO A 139 -15.48 -15.09 -7.32
CA PRO A 139 -15.03 -15.58 -6.02
C PRO A 139 -15.51 -17.02 -5.82
N GLU A 140 -14.67 -17.84 -5.22
CA GLU A 140 -14.97 -19.21 -4.84
C GLU A 140 -14.65 -19.43 -3.37
N GLN A 141 -15.57 -20.08 -2.65
CA GLN A 141 -15.38 -20.52 -1.28
C GLN A 141 -16.03 -21.89 -1.14
N ALA A 142 -15.39 -22.81 -0.40
CA ALA A 142 -15.93 -24.14 -0.13
C ALA A 142 -17.28 -24.15 0.61
N GLY A 143 -17.68 -23.03 1.25
CA GLY A 143 -18.94 -22.86 1.97
C GLY A 143 -19.60 -21.51 1.68
N GLU A 144 -20.76 -21.25 2.29
CA GLU A 144 -21.59 -20.05 2.05
C GLU A 144 -21.45 -18.97 3.14
N GLU A 145 -20.34 -19.00 3.90
CA GLU A 145 -20.14 -18.14 5.07
C GLU A 145 -19.69 -16.72 4.70
N LEU A 146 -19.22 -16.48 3.47
CA LEU A 146 -18.81 -15.17 2.99
C LEU A 146 -19.68 -14.68 1.83
N ARG A 147 -19.93 -13.37 1.82
CA ARG A 147 -20.45 -12.62 0.68
C ARG A 147 -19.35 -11.74 0.13
N PHE A 148 -19.25 -11.72 -1.19
CA PHE A 148 -18.26 -10.99 -1.94
C PHE A 148 -18.95 -9.89 -2.74
N ALA A 149 -18.32 -8.72 -2.83
CA ALA A 149 -18.77 -7.63 -3.68
C ALA A 149 -17.56 -6.91 -4.25
N PHE A 150 -17.49 -6.83 -5.57
CA PHE A 150 -16.46 -6.09 -6.31
C PHE A 150 -16.96 -4.69 -6.64
N SER A 151 -16.04 -3.74 -6.79
CA SER A 151 -16.35 -2.39 -7.21
C SER A 151 -15.10 -1.78 -7.86
N PRO A 152 -15.10 -1.64 -9.21
CA PRO A 152 -16.13 -2.10 -10.17
C PRO A 152 -16.20 -3.65 -10.30
N THR A 153 -17.31 -4.17 -10.83
CA THR A 153 -17.52 -5.62 -11.02
C THR A 153 -16.76 -6.19 -12.21
N GLU A 154 -16.52 -5.36 -13.22
CA GLU A 154 -15.78 -5.70 -14.43
C GLU A 154 -14.76 -4.59 -14.70
N LEU A 155 -13.65 -4.95 -15.33
CA LEU A 155 -12.63 -4.02 -15.80
C LEU A 155 -12.42 -4.20 -17.29
N ARG A 156 -12.19 -3.11 -18.00
CA ARG A 156 -11.75 -3.13 -19.39
C ARG A 156 -10.32 -2.61 -19.42
N LEU A 157 -9.41 -3.38 -19.98
CA LEU A 157 -7.98 -3.10 -19.97
C LEU A 157 -7.44 -3.11 -21.39
N GLU A 158 -6.83 -2.00 -21.80
CA GLU A 158 -6.01 -1.97 -23.00
C GLU A 158 -4.73 -2.81 -22.81
N PRO A 159 -4.11 -3.31 -23.90
CA PRO A 159 -2.79 -3.93 -23.86
C PRO A 159 -1.77 -3.09 -23.08
N GLY A 160 -1.16 -3.71 -22.08
CA GLY A 160 -0.19 -3.09 -21.17
C GLY A 160 -0.80 -2.34 -19.99
N GLU A 161 -2.12 -2.07 -19.99
CA GLU A 161 -2.82 -1.32 -18.96
C GLU A 161 -2.97 -2.12 -17.66
N SER A 162 -2.96 -1.41 -16.53
CA SER A 162 -3.26 -1.96 -15.21
C SER A 162 -4.42 -1.20 -14.56
N ALA A 163 -5.35 -1.93 -13.96
CA ALA A 163 -6.42 -1.34 -13.15
C ALA A 163 -6.63 -2.12 -11.85
N GLN A 164 -7.39 -1.51 -10.94
CA GLN A 164 -7.65 -2.05 -9.62
C GLN A 164 -9.15 -2.10 -9.34
N THR A 165 -9.59 -3.15 -8.65
CA THR A 165 -10.94 -3.24 -8.08
C THR A 165 -10.89 -3.49 -6.57
N LEU A 166 -11.88 -2.97 -5.85
CA LEU A 166 -12.04 -3.23 -4.43
C LEU A 166 -12.91 -4.46 -4.21
N LEU A 167 -12.33 -5.49 -3.58
CA LEU A 167 -13.07 -6.64 -3.10
C LEU A 167 -13.50 -6.44 -1.64
N ARG A 168 -14.81 -6.35 -1.41
CA ARG A 168 -15.41 -6.38 -0.08
C ARG A 168 -15.88 -7.79 0.25
N VAL A 169 -15.35 -8.33 1.33
CA VAL A 169 -15.74 -9.62 1.90
C VAL A 169 -16.55 -9.37 3.17
N ARG A 170 -17.67 -10.06 3.34
CA ARG A 170 -18.51 -9.95 4.53
C ARG A 170 -18.92 -11.33 5.02
N ALA A 171 -18.74 -11.63 6.30
CA ALA A 171 -19.30 -12.84 6.89
C ALA A 171 -20.85 -12.76 6.93
N THR A 172 -21.52 -13.82 6.46
CA THR A 172 -22.99 -13.94 6.42
C THR A 172 -23.59 -14.30 7.77
N GLY A 173 -22.81 -15.03 8.58
CA GLY A 173 -23.19 -15.44 9.93
C GLY A 173 -23.27 -14.29 10.95
N ARG A 174 -23.69 -14.64 12.16
CA ARG A 174 -23.73 -13.70 13.30
C ARG A 174 -22.30 -13.28 13.70
N PRO A 175 -22.12 -12.07 14.25
CA PRO A 175 -20.83 -11.68 14.81
C PRO A 175 -20.43 -12.63 15.94
N ILE A 176 -19.15 -12.98 16.00
CA ILE A 176 -18.59 -13.78 17.09
C ILE A 176 -18.45 -12.85 18.30
N TRP A 177 -19.28 -13.03 19.32
CA TRP A 177 -19.25 -12.16 20.50
C TRP A 177 -18.03 -12.44 21.39
N PHE A 178 -17.74 -13.72 21.63
CA PHE A 178 -16.61 -14.20 22.43
C PHE A 178 -16.06 -15.48 21.79
N GLY A 179 -14.76 -15.75 21.93
CA GLY A 179 -14.18 -17.00 21.45
C GLY A 179 -12.82 -16.84 20.79
N LYS A 180 -12.40 -17.87 20.07
CA LYS A 180 -11.19 -17.85 19.23
C LYS A 180 -11.54 -17.24 17.85
N PRO A 181 -10.60 -16.56 17.19
CA PRO A 181 -10.80 -16.14 15.81
C PRO A 181 -11.05 -17.33 14.88
N VAL A 182 -11.94 -17.14 13.89
CA VAL A 182 -12.26 -18.15 12.86
C VAL A 182 -11.67 -17.71 11.53
N VAL A 183 -11.07 -18.62 10.78
CA VAL A 183 -10.40 -18.33 9.50
C VAL A 183 -11.26 -18.85 8.37
N TRP A 184 -11.54 -17.99 7.39
CA TRP A 184 -12.33 -18.28 6.21
C TRP A 184 -11.44 -18.11 4.96
N PRO A 185 -10.87 -19.20 4.41
CA PRO A 185 -10.13 -19.15 3.15
C PRO A 185 -11.10 -19.00 1.97
N PHE A 186 -10.68 -18.27 0.94
CA PHE A 186 -11.42 -18.10 -0.30
C PHE A 186 -10.44 -17.86 -1.46
N THR A 187 -10.92 -18.12 -2.66
CA THR A 187 -10.17 -17.95 -3.90
C THR A 187 -10.90 -16.97 -4.80
N VAL A 188 -10.16 -16.22 -5.62
CA VAL A 188 -10.74 -15.37 -6.67
C VAL A 188 -10.15 -15.79 -8.00
N HIS A 189 -11.02 -16.19 -8.92
CA HIS A 189 -10.69 -16.44 -10.32
C HIS A 189 -10.82 -15.15 -11.11
N VAL A 190 -9.80 -14.85 -11.89
CA VAL A 190 -9.78 -13.73 -12.83
C VAL A 190 -9.89 -14.30 -14.24
N SER A 191 -10.96 -13.97 -14.94
CA SER A 191 -11.22 -14.49 -16.28
C SER A 191 -11.38 -13.36 -17.28
N ASP A 192 -10.81 -13.54 -18.47
CA ASP A 192 -11.10 -12.68 -19.62
C ASP A 192 -12.38 -13.17 -20.33
N THR A 193 -13.42 -12.34 -20.33
CA THR A 193 -14.71 -12.65 -20.95
C THR A 193 -14.70 -12.42 -22.46
N SER A 194 -13.71 -11.71 -23.01
CA SER A 194 -13.56 -11.51 -24.45
C SER A 194 -13.19 -12.83 -25.16
N VAL A 195 -12.29 -13.60 -24.55
CA VAL A 195 -11.84 -14.91 -25.07
C VAL A 195 -12.94 -15.96 -25.00
N ALA A 196 -13.87 -15.84 -24.05
CA ALA A 196 -14.99 -16.77 -23.91
C ALA A 196 -16.03 -16.67 -25.04
N GLN A 197 -16.05 -15.55 -25.79
CA GLN A 197 -16.92 -15.35 -26.96
C GLN A 197 -16.27 -15.79 -28.27
N GLY A 198 -14.94 -15.96 -28.30
CA GLY A 198 -14.20 -16.49 -29.44
C GLY A 198 -14.14 -18.03 -29.46
N THR A 199 -13.96 -18.60 -30.64
CA THR A 199 -13.88 -20.06 -30.85
C THR A 199 -12.59 -20.71 -30.33
N ASP A 200 -11.57 -19.93 -29.95
CA ASP A 200 -10.24 -20.44 -29.56
C ASP A 200 -9.96 -20.35 -28.06
N ARG A 201 -10.62 -21.22 -27.28
CA ARG A 201 -10.28 -21.44 -25.86
C ARG A 201 -8.84 -21.92 -25.63
N ALA A 202 -8.17 -22.44 -26.66
CA ALA A 202 -6.82 -22.99 -26.57
C ALA A 202 -5.72 -21.92 -26.48
N ALA A 203 -6.01 -20.67 -26.85
CA ALA A 203 -5.07 -19.54 -26.76
C ALA A 203 -5.19 -18.74 -25.45
N ALA A 204 -6.20 -19.02 -24.63
CA ALA A 204 -6.37 -18.40 -23.32
C ALA A 204 -5.32 -18.97 -22.36
N GLY A 205 -4.37 -18.14 -21.92
CA GLY A 205 -3.49 -18.48 -20.80
C GLY A 205 -4.29 -18.94 -19.58
N GLN A 206 -3.67 -19.74 -18.71
CA GLN A 206 -4.34 -20.27 -17.53
C GLN A 206 -4.80 -19.11 -16.62
N PRO A 207 -6.08 -19.02 -16.25
CA PRO A 207 -6.60 -17.87 -15.52
C PRO A 207 -5.89 -17.77 -14.15
N PRO A 208 -5.45 -16.57 -13.74
CA PRO A 208 -4.76 -16.43 -12.47
C PRO A 208 -5.71 -16.72 -11.30
N LEU A 209 -5.26 -17.62 -10.44
CA LEU A 209 -5.97 -18.08 -9.26
C LEU A 209 -5.37 -17.40 -8.02
N LEU A 210 -6.18 -16.62 -7.32
CA LEU A 210 -5.72 -15.77 -6.21
C LEU A 210 -6.31 -16.26 -4.90
N GLU A 211 -5.45 -16.73 -3.99
CA GLU A 211 -5.86 -17.23 -2.68
C GLU A 211 -5.76 -16.15 -1.61
N ALA A 212 -6.81 -16.03 -0.79
CA ALA A 212 -6.81 -15.13 0.37
C ALA A 212 -7.67 -15.67 1.51
N GLN A 213 -7.59 -15.01 2.66
CA GLN A 213 -8.25 -15.48 3.88
C GLN A 213 -8.77 -14.33 4.74
N PHE A 214 -10.04 -14.42 5.11
CA PHE A 214 -10.68 -13.52 6.05
C PHE A 214 -10.71 -14.14 7.45
N VAL A 215 -10.09 -13.47 8.42
CA VAL A 215 -10.04 -13.90 9.81
C VAL A 215 -11.08 -13.13 10.63
N GLN A 216 -12.14 -13.81 11.01
CA GLN A 216 -13.20 -13.26 11.85
C GLN A 216 -12.76 -13.20 13.31
N ILE A 217 -12.57 -11.99 13.84
CA ILE A 217 -12.19 -11.78 15.25
C ILE A 217 -13.42 -11.57 16.14
N PRO A 218 -13.37 -11.99 17.42
CA PRO A 218 -14.46 -11.75 18.36
C PRO A 218 -14.63 -10.25 18.66
N VAL A 219 -15.86 -9.81 18.91
CA VAL A 219 -16.19 -8.40 19.20
C VAL A 219 -15.71 -7.99 20.59
N PHE A 220 -15.89 -8.85 21.59
CA PHE A 220 -15.51 -8.56 22.97
C PHE A 220 -14.47 -9.55 23.49
N PRO A 221 -13.44 -9.06 24.21
CA PRO A 221 -12.50 -9.94 24.88
C PRO A 221 -13.16 -10.59 26.10
N LYS A 222 -12.80 -11.84 26.40
CA LYS A 222 -13.43 -12.62 27.49
C LYS A 222 -13.28 -11.99 28.88
N TRP A 223 -12.23 -11.20 29.12
CA TRP A 223 -12.02 -10.52 30.41
C TRP A 223 -13.11 -9.50 30.73
N LEU A 224 -13.80 -8.97 29.72
CA LEU A 224 -14.92 -8.06 29.94
C LEU A 224 -16.07 -8.74 30.69
N LEU A 225 -16.29 -10.04 30.45
CA LEU A 225 -17.27 -10.82 31.22
C LEU A 225 -16.84 -10.99 32.68
N ALA A 226 -15.54 -11.17 32.94
CA ALA A 226 -15.01 -11.25 34.30
C ALA A 226 -15.13 -9.90 35.03
N LEU A 227 -14.85 -8.78 34.35
CA LEU A 227 -15.04 -7.44 34.90
C LEU A 227 -16.52 -7.17 35.17
N LEU A 228 -17.41 -7.54 34.25
CA LEU A 228 -18.86 -7.39 34.44
C LEU A 228 -19.34 -8.20 35.63
N ALA A 229 -18.88 -9.45 35.78
CA ALA A 229 -19.20 -10.29 36.93
C ALA A 229 -18.68 -9.70 38.25
N LEU A 230 -17.45 -9.15 38.27
CA LEU A 230 -16.90 -8.45 39.43
C LEU A 230 -17.73 -7.21 39.79
N LEU A 231 -18.13 -6.42 38.80
CA LEU A 231 -18.93 -5.21 39.01
C LEU A 231 -20.31 -5.56 39.57
N ILE A 232 -20.96 -6.62 39.05
CA ILE A 232 -22.21 -7.16 39.60
C ILE A 232 -22.00 -7.64 41.04
N ALA A 233 -20.90 -8.35 41.34
CA ALA A 233 -20.60 -8.81 42.69
C ALA A 233 -20.39 -7.65 43.68
N LEU A 234 -19.69 -6.58 43.26
CA LEU A 234 -19.51 -5.37 44.07
C LEU A 234 -20.84 -4.65 44.32
N VAL A 235 -21.72 -4.57 43.32
CA VAL A 235 -23.07 -4.01 43.48
C VAL A 235 -23.89 -4.85 44.47
N LEU A 236 -23.89 -6.17 44.34
CA LEU A 236 -24.58 -7.07 45.27
C LEU A 236 -24.01 -6.96 46.69
N ALA A 237 -22.68 -6.89 46.83
CA ALA A 237 -22.01 -6.69 48.11
C ALA A 237 -22.39 -5.35 48.74
N TRP A 238 -22.45 -4.27 47.96
CA TRP A 238 -22.94 -2.96 48.42
C TRP A 238 -24.38 -3.03 48.95
N PHE A 239 -25.28 -3.66 48.19
CA PHE A 239 -26.69 -3.81 48.61
C PHE A 239 -26.85 -4.71 49.84
N ALA A 240 -26.03 -5.75 49.99
CA ALA A 240 -26.12 -6.72 51.08
C ALA A 240 -25.41 -6.27 52.36
N LEU A 241 -24.24 -5.63 52.27
CA LEU A 241 -23.39 -5.29 53.41
C LEU A 241 -23.53 -3.83 53.84
N VAL A 242 -23.61 -2.90 52.89
CA VAL A 242 -23.59 -1.47 53.23
C VAL A 242 -24.98 -0.97 53.58
N ARG A 243 -26.01 -1.35 52.80
CA ARG A 243 -27.40 -0.91 53.04
C ARG A 243 -27.97 -1.23 54.43
N PRO A 244 -27.73 -2.40 55.07
CA PRO A 244 -28.19 -2.64 56.44
C PRO A 244 -27.42 -1.83 57.50
N VAL A 245 -26.13 -1.54 57.27
CA VAL A 245 -25.30 -0.77 58.22
C VAL A 245 -25.63 0.72 58.19
N VAL A 246 -25.96 1.30 57.04
CA VAL A 246 -26.41 2.71 56.98
C VAL A 246 -27.78 2.90 57.66
N ARG A 247 -28.60 1.84 57.74
CA ARG A 247 -29.87 1.86 58.50
C ARG A 247 -29.66 1.68 60.00
N SER A 248 -28.65 0.92 60.44
CA SER A 248 -28.36 0.74 61.87
C SER A 248 -27.67 1.95 62.48
N THR A 249 -26.76 2.62 61.75
CA THR A 249 -26.11 3.86 62.22
C THR A 249 -27.07 5.05 62.23
N ALA A 250 -28.02 5.12 61.28
CA ALA A 250 -29.08 6.12 61.31
C ALA A 250 -30.10 5.90 62.45
N LYS A 251 -30.41 4.64 62.81
CA LYS A 251 -31.24 4.33 64.00
C LYS A 251 -30.50 4.58 65.31
N GLN A 252 -29.22 4.23 65.40
CA GLN A 252 -28.41 4.49 66.60
C GLN A 252 -28.15 5.99 66.82
N ALA A 253 -28.04 6.80 65.76
CA ALA A 253 -27.99 8.25 65.89
C ALA A 253 -29.34 8.87 66.30
N ALA A 254 -30.47 8.26 65.94
CA ALA A 254 -31.80 8.68 66.40
C ALA A 254 -32.07 8.27 67.86
N ASP A 255 -31.62 7.09 68.28
CA ASP A 255 -31.78 6.59 69.66
C ASP A 255 -30.79 7.27 70.65
N ALA A 256 -29.60 7.67 70.19
CA ALA A 256 -28.64 8.43 71.00
C ALA A 256 -29.11 9.86 71.34
N VAL A 257 -29.98 10.45 70.52
CA VAL A 257 -30.63 11.75 70.80
C VAL A 257 -31.84 11.57 71.75
N ALA A 258 -32.40 10.36 71.87
CA ALA A 258 -33.53 10.07 72.76
C ALA A 258 -33.13 9.82 74.24
N HIS A 259 -31.84 9.71 74.57
CA HIS A 259 -31.36 9.48 75.94
C HIS A 259 -30.72 10.70 76.64
N GLN A 260 -30.77 11.90 76.04
CA GLN A 260 -30.39 13.13 76.74
C GLN A 260 -31.57 14.12 76.77
N SER A 261 -32.42 13.99 77.78
CA SER A 261 -33.07 15.13 78.46
C SER A 261 -33.87 14.65 79.69
N PRO A 262 -33.50 15.08 80.92
CA PRO A 262 -34.45 15.20 82.00
C PRO A 262 -35.38 16.40 81.76
N THR A 263 -36.64 16.22 82.14
CA THR A 263 -37.79 17.13 82.12
C THR A 263 -37.52 18.57 82.57
N PRO A 264 -38.14 19.57 81.92
CA PRO A 264 -38.42 20.89 82.50
C PRO A 264 -39.89 21.01 82.94
N VAL A 265 -40.12 21.44 84.19
CA VAL A 265 -41.40 21.95 84.67
C VAL A 265 -41.43 23.45 84.39
N GLY A 266 -42.38 23.88 83.56
CA GLY A 266 -42.46 25.27 83.09
C GLY A 266 -43.18 26.22 84.04
N THR A 267 -43.15 27.51 83.74
CA THR A 267 -44.34 28.38 83.77
C THR A 267 -44.11 29.71 83.02
N ARG A 268 -45.16 30.09 82.26
CA ARG A 268 -45.81 31.42 82.19
C ARG A 268 -45.55 32.38 81.00
N ASN A 269 -46.68 32.63 80.33
CA ASN A 269 -47.10 33.64 79.34
C ASN A 269 -46.60 35.08 79.54
N GLY A 270 -46.47 35.79 78.39
CA GLY A 270 -46.51 37.26 78.31
C GLY A 270 -46.02 37.87 76.98
N GLN A 271 -46.91 37.94 75.99
CA GLN A 271 -47.08 38.83 74.80
C GLN A 271 -46.33 40.22 74.78
N PRO A 272 -46.33 41.04 73.67
CA PRO A 272 -45.65 41.04 72.34
C PRO A 272 -44.85 42.39 72.04
N PRO A 273 -44.68 42.91 70.79
CA PRO A 273 -43.53 42.87 69.84
C PRO A 273 -42.94 44.31 69.58
N PRO A 274 -42.34 44.72 68.41
CA PRO A 274 -41.76 44.05 67.21
C PRO A 274 -40.26 44.47 66.97
N ASP A 275 -39.50 43.94 66.00
CA ASP A 275 -39.45 44.33 64.58
C ASP A 275 -38.43 43.47 63.80
N GLY A 276 -38.63 43.34 62.49
CA GLY A 276 -37.53 43.07 61.55
C GLY A 276 -37.75 41.93 60.54
N SER A 277 -38.42 42.26 59.42
CA SER A 277 -38.07 41.87 58.03
C SER A 277 -37.35 40.53 57.80
N GLY A 278 -37.97 39.52 57.19
CA GLY A 278 -38.16 39.45 55.73
C GLY A 278 -37.63 38.10 55.19
N PRO A 279 -38.05 37.66 53.98
CA PRO A 279 -38.49 36.28 53.76
C PRO A 279 -37.50 35.38 52.98
N GLY A 280 -37.77 34.08 52.95
CA GLY A 280 -36.97 33.05 52.27
C GLY A 280 -37.14 32.98 50.76
N THR A 281 -36.48 32.02 50.12
CA THR A 281 -36.90 31.39 48.84
C THR A 281 -35.98 30.23 48.41
N SER A 282 -36.54 29.45 47.49
CA SER A 282 -36.13 28.24 46.76
C SER A 282 -34.92 28.32 45.82
N SER A 283 -34.42 27.16 45.37
CA SER A 283 -33.51 26.86 44.22
C SER A 283 -33.93 27.55 42.88
N PRO A 284 -33.20 27.50 41.71
CA PRO A 284 -31.87 26.98 41.30
C PRO A 284 -31.04 27.91 40.33
N GLN A 285 -29.92 27.41 39.75
CA GLN A 285 -29.34 27.69 38.39
C GLN A 285 -28.38 28.89 38.08
N ALA A 286 -27.24 28.53 37.43
CA ALA A 286 -26.38 29.15 36.37
C ALA A 286 -25.80 30.60 36.38
N GLY A 287 -24.62 30.72 35.72
CA GLY A 287 -23.97 31.94 35.14
C GLY A 287 -22.60 32.25 35.77
N GLY A 288 -21.43 32.21 35.11
CA GLY A 288 -20.93 33.06 34.00
C GLY A 288 -20.39 34.40 34.57
N ALA A 289 -19.17 34.93 34.37
CA ALA A 289 -18.30 34.97 33.18
C ALA A 289 -16.89 35.62 33.44
N THR A 290 -15.93 35.34 32.52
CA THR A 290 -14.80 36.18 31.94
C THR A 290 -13.61 36.64 32.80
N ALA A 291 -12.35 36.81 32.33
CA ALA A 291 -11.49 36.46 31.15
C ALA A 291 -10.06 37.01 31.52
N GLN A 292 -8.87 36.48 31.14
CA GLN A 292 -8.17 36.51 29.82
C GLN A 292 -6.66 36.09 30.04
N PRO A 293 -5.76 36.03 29.02
CA PRO A 293 -5.56 35.01 27.97
C PRO A 293 -4.20 34.27 28.04
N GLY A 294 -4.06 33.15 27.30
CA GLY A 294 -2.78 32.51 27.02
C GLY A 294 -2.80 31.51 25.85
N LYS A 295 -2.31 31.99 24.69
CA LYS A 295 -1.78 31.33 23.47
C LYS A 295 -2.15 29.86 23.16
N GLY A 296 -2.70 29.66 21.97
CA GLY A 296 -3.15 28.37 21.46
C GLY A 296 -2.08 27.50 20.78
N THR A 297 -2.41 26.22 20.68
CA THR A 297 -1.79 25.25 19.78
C THR A 297 -2.87 24.31 19.24
N ALA A 298 -2.76 24.00 17.95
CA ALA A 298 -3.76 23.35 17.13
C ALA A 298 -4.05 21.89 17.53
N SER A 299 -5.32 21.53 17.34
CA SER A 299 -5.93 20.22 17.55
C SER A 299 -5.44 19.18 16.52
N GLY A 300 -4.93 18.05 17.02
CA GLY A 300 -4.76 16.80 16.28
C GLY A 300 -5.70 15.74 16.85
N GLY A 301 -6.62 15.25 16.00
CA GLY A 301 -7.68 14.32 16.37
C GLY A 301 -7.18 12.96 16.84
N THR A 302 -7.63 12.57 18.03
CA THR A 302 -7.48 11.27 18.66
C THR A 302 -8.27 10.18 17.93
N GLY A 303 -7.56 9.24 17.31
CA GLY A 303 -8.05 7.91 16.93
C GLY A 303 -7.34 6.84 17.75
N GLY A 304 -7.74 6.68 19.01
CA GLY A 304 -7.17 5.68 19.92
C GLY A 304 -7.63 4.26 19.56
N THR A 305 -6.67 3.40 19.21
CA THR A 305 -6.84 1.94 19.24
C THR A 305 -5.74 1.37 20.12
N ALA A 306 -6.07 1.11 21.39
CA ALA A 306 -5.18 0.43 22.33
C ALA A 306 -5.22 -1.09 22.05
N GLY A 307 -4.05 -1.68 21.83
CA GLY A 307 -3.92 -3.12 21.57
C GLY A 307 -2.47 -3.55 21.37
N GLY A 308 -1.63 -3.33 22.39
CA GLY A 308 -0.20 -3.67 22.44
C GLY A 308 0.55 -2.53 23.13
N GLY A 309 1.23 -2.79 24.26
CA GLY A 309 1.74 -1.78 25.21
C GLY A 309 2.89 -0.88 24.72
N GLY A 310 2.97 -0.57 23.42
CA GLY A 310 3.96 0.32 22.83
C GLY A 310 3.34 1.56 22.19
N GLN A 311 3.94 2.72 22.42
CA GLN A 311 3.62 3.97 21.75
C GLN A 311 4.32 3.99 20.38
N GLN A 312 3.61 4.31 19.30
CA GLN A 312 4.26 4.51 18.00
C GLN A 312 5.29 5.63 18.08
N SER A 313 6.48 5.38 17.52
CA SER A 313 7.58 6.32 17.56
C SER A 313 8.35 6.32 16.25
N SER A 314 8.83 7.50 15.85
CA SER A 314 9.76 7.67 14.73
C SER A 314 10.79 8.75 15.07
N ALA A 315 11.98 8.61 14.48
CA ALA A 315 13.06 9.58 14.61
C ALA A 315 13.78 9.73 13.27
N THR A 316 14.35 10.91 13.06
CA THR A 316 15.16 11.23 11.87
C THR A 316 16.57 11.57 12.33
N ILE A 317 17.56 10.89 11.75
CA ILE A 317 18.97 11.19 11.93
C ILE A 317 19.48 11.80 10.63
N ASP A 318 19.88 13.07 10.70
CA ASP A 318 20.41 13.86 9.58
C ASP A 318 21.92 14.02 9.74
N VAL A 319 22.68 13.57 8.74
CA VAL A 319 24.14 13.61 8.76
C VAL A 319 24.67 14.40 7.57
N GLN A 320 25.29 15.53 7.87
CA GLN A 320 26.04 16.34 6.92
C GLN A 320 27.54 16.27 7.21
N VAL A 321 28.33 15.92 6.20
CA VAL A 321 29.78 15.68 6.32
C VAL A 321 30.54 16.09 5.06
N SER A 322 31.65 16.80 5.23
CA SER A 322 32.52 17.20 4.13
C SER A 322 33.17 16.00 3.43
N GLY A 323 33.49 16.15 2.13
CA GLY A 323 34.23 15.15 1.36
C GLY A 323 35.56 14.74 2.02
N GLY A 324 35.85 13.44 1.99
CA GLY A 324 37.02 12.83 2.62
C GLY A 324 36.94 12.70 4.15
N LYS A 325 35.77 12.93 4.76
CA LYS A 325 35.55 12.82 6.21
C LYS A 325 34.45 11.81 6.52
N SER A 326 34.42 11.38 7.78
CA SER A 326 33.35 10.55 8.33
C SER A 326 32.67 11.28 9.48
N LYS A 327 31.36 11.10 9.60
CA LYS A 327 30.57 11.62 10.72
C LYS A 327 29.53 10.60 11.12
N THR A 328 29.26 10.55 12.43
CA THR A 328 28.24 9.70 13.01
C THR A 328 27.08 10.58 13.49
N GLY A 329 25.86 10.18 13.14
CA GLY A 329 24.64 10.66 13.78
C GLY A 329 23.98 9.52 14.55
N ASP A 330 23.29 9.86 15.63
CA ASP A 330 22.68 8.89 16.52
C ASP A 330 21.31 9.34 17.06
N TYR A 331 20.50 8.34 17.38
CA TYR A 331 19.27 8.47 18.17
C TYR A 331 19.38 7.57 19.39
N VAL A 332 19.26 8.14 20.59
CA VAL A 332 19.34 7.41 21.85
C VAL A 332 17.94 6.98 22.28
N VAL A 333 17.77 5.70 22.60
CA VAL A 333 16.51 5.19 23.16
C VAL A 333 16.30 5.77 24.56
N PRO A 334 15.15 6.42 24.84
CA PRO A 334 14.90 7.01 26.16
C PRO A 334 15.02 6.01 27.31
N PRO A 335 15.42 6.46 28.52
CA PRO A 335 15.42 5.60 29.70
C PRO A 335 14.02 5.04 29.99
N GLY A 336 13.96 3.82 30.48
CA GLY A 336 12.72 3.09 30.76
C GLY A 336 11.96 2.59 29.53
N LYS A 337 12.59 2.59 28.34
CA LYS A 337 11.96 2.18 27.08
C LYS A 337 12.79 1.17 26.30
N VAL A 338 12.13 0.26 25.60
CA VAL A 338 12.70 -0.53 24.51
C VAL A 338 12.15 -0.01 23.19
N PHE A 339 13.00 0.31 22.23
CA PHE A 339 12.57 0.68 20.88
C PHE A 339 12.56 -0.54 19.98
N GLY A 340 11.36 -1.05 19.67
CA GLY A 340 11.15 -2.09 18.67
C GLY A 340 11.09 -1.47 17.28
N VAL A 341 12.22 -1.40 16.58
CA VAL A 341 12.32 -0.84 15.22
C VAL A 341 11.74 -1.83 14.22
N THR A 342 10.80 -1.37 13.39
CA THR A 342 10.19 -2.18 12.32
C THR A 342 10.65 -1.73 10.94
N ASP A 343 11.00 -0.45 10.77
CA ASP A 343 11.33 0.09 9.47
C ASP A 343 12.44 1.14 9.57
N ILE A 344 13.28 1.19 8.53
CA ILE A 344 14.16 2.31 8.26
C ILE A 344 14.01 2.77 6.81
N VAL A 345 14.17 4.07 6.58
CA VAL A 345 14.26 4.67 5.24
C VAL A 345 15.54 5.49 5.19
N VAL A 346 16.40 5.18 4.23
CA VAL A 346 17.64 5.93 3.97
C VAL A 346 17.52 6.74 2.70
N ALA A 347 18.07 7.95 2.71
CA ALA A 347 18.01 8.87 1.58
C ALA A 347 19.38 9.53 1.30
N ASN A 348 19.88 9.26 0.10
CA ASN A 348 20.99 9.95 -0.57
C ASN A 348 20.42 10.74 -1.75
N PHE A 349 19.75 11.85 -1.46
CA PHE A 349 19.04 12.63 -2.49
C PHE A 349 19.98 13.45 -3.38
N GLN A 350 21.21 13.70 -2.94
CA GLN A 350 22.20 14.49 -3.69
C GLN A 350 23.00 13.64 -4.69
N GLY A 351 22.96 12.32 -4.55
CA GLY A 351 23.81 11.40 -5.31
C GLY A 351 25.26 11.44 -4.84
N ASP A 352 25.45 11.52 -3.53
CA ASP A 352 26.74 11.44 -2.85
C ASP A 352 27.42 10.09 -3.09
N GLU A 353 28.75 10.08 -3.04
CA GLU A 353 29.58 8.88 -3.19
C GLU A 353 30.28 8.57 -1.85
N GLY A 354 30.35 7.30 -1.46
CA GLY A 354 30.92 6.89 -0.18
C GLY A 354 30.24 5.67 0.43
N VAL A 355 30.26 5.55 1.76
CA VAL A 355 29.60 4.44 2.47
C VAL A 355 28.82 4.93 3.69
N MET A 356 27.64 4.34 3.89
CA MET A 356 26.77 4.53 5.05
C MET A 356 26.67 3.22 5.81
N THR A 357 26.99 3.23 7.11
CA THR A 357 26.84 2.06 8.00
C THR A 357 25.81 2.35 9.07
N ILE A 358 24.82 1.47 9.20
CA ILE A 358 23.74 1.58 10.18
C ILE A 358 23.92 0.50 11.23
N ALA A 359 23.85 0.87 12.51
CA ALA A 359 23.96 -0.04 13.64
C ALA A 359 22.89 0.26 14.69
N PHE A 360 22.36 -0.79 15.32
CA PHE A 360 21.43 -0.70 16.44
C PHE A 360 22.12 -1.29 17.68
N GLY A 361 22.50 -0.43 18.64
CA GLY A 361 23.46 -0.75 19.68
C GLY A 361 24.78 -1.22 19.07
N ASP A 362 25.31 -2.34 19.56
CA ASP A 362 26.56 -2.93 19.05
C ASP A 362 26.36 -3.75 17.76
N ARG A 363 25.12 -3.92 17.29
CA ARG A 363 24.81 -4.75 16.13
C ARG A 363 24.80 -3.93 14.85
N LYS A 364 25.79 -4.15 13.98
CA LYS A 364 25.78 -3.63 12.61
C LYS A 364 24.61 -4.26 11.82
N ILE A 365 23.71 -3.42 11.33
CA ILE A 365 22.54 -3.84 10.54
C ILE A 365 22.90 -3.98 9.08
N THR A 366 23.51 -2.94 8.49
CA THR A 366 23.91 -2.94 7.09
C THR A 366 24.99 -1.90 6.82
N THR A 367 25.73 -2.10 5.74
CA THR A 367 26.63 -1.11 5.14
C THR A 367 26.25 -0.99 3.68
N ILE A 368 25.95 0.23 3.23
CA ILE A 368 25.46 0.53 1.90
C ILE A 368 26.43 1.51 1.26
N ALA A 369 26.81 1.26 0.01
CA ALA A 369 27.56 2.23 -0.78
C ALA A 369 26.61 3.31 -1.29
N LEU A 370 26.95 4.59 -1.10
CA LEU A 370 26.05 5.71 -1.37
C LEU A 370 25.66 5.79 -2.85
N GLU A 371 26.54 5.35 -3.75
CA GLU A 371 26.32 5.34 -5.19
C GLU A 371 25.20 4.37 -5.65
N THR A 372 24.82 3.39 -4.84
CA THR A 372 23.87 2.34 -5.26
C THR A 372 22.41 2.70 -5.00
N PHE A 373 22.13 3.79 -4.28
CA PHE A 373 20.75 4.19 -3.96
C PHE A 373 20.55 5.70 -4.01
N ARG A 374 19.27 6.09 -4.03
CA ARG A 374 18.82 7.48 -3.80
C ARG A 374 17.85 7.53 -2.64
N ASN A 375 16.87 6.61 -2.63
CA ASN A 375 16.00 6.34 -1.50
C ASN A 375 15.85 4.82 -1.39
N GLN A 376 15.98 4.26 -0.20
CA GLN A 376 15.83 2.82 0.03
C GLN A 376 15.14 2.59 1.38
N ASP A 377 14.14 1.72 1.40
CA ASP A 377 13.48 1.25 2.61
C ASP A 377 13.93 -0.17 2.99
N TYR A 378 13.95 -0.43 4.29
CA TYR A 378 14.08 -1.77 4.87
C TYR A 378 13.01 -1.94 5.94
N HIS A 379 12.29 -3.07 5.87
CA HIS A 379 11.21 -3.40 6.78
C HIS A 379 11.41 -4.79 7.37
N TRP A 380 11.06 -4.96 8.64
CA TRP A 380 11.16 -6.22 9.37
C TRP A 380 9.80 -6.65 9.92
N VAL A 381 9.44 -7.92 9.70
CA VAL A 381 8.23 -8.53 10.29
C VAL A 381 8.38 -8.71 11.80
N THR A 382 9.59 -9.04 12.26
CA THR A 382 9.96 -9.14 13.68
C THR A 382 10.72 -7.88 14.07
N PRO A 383 10.20 -7.05 15.00
CA PRO A 383 10.89 -5.84 15.42
C PRO A 383 12.30 -6.13 15.95
N ILE A 384 13.24 -5.25 15.63
CA ILE A 384 14.56 -5.28 16.24
C ILE A 384 14.49 -4.44 17.51
N GLU A 385 14.63 -5.08 18.66
CA GLU A 385 14.58 -4.43 19.96
C GLU A 385 15.91 -3.77 20.30
N ILE A 386 15.84 -2.48 20.62
CA ILE A 386 16.98 -1.67 21.08
C ILE A 386 16.69 -1.30 22.54
N PRO A 387 17.53 -1.73 23.49
CA PRO A 387 17.30 -1.47 24.91
C PRO A 387 17.43 0.01 25.22
N GLU A 388 16.95 0.41 26.40
CA GLU A 388 17.11 1.77 26.91
C GLU A 388 18.57 2.21 26.90
N ASN A 389 18.81 3.50 26.63
CA ASN A 389 20.14 4.13 26.55
C ASN A 389 21.06 3.60 25.43
N ALA A 390 20.67 2.56 24.68
CA ALA A 390 21.38 2.18 23.46
C ALA A 390 20.97 3.08 22.28
N THR A 391 21.76 3.04 21.20
CA THR A 391 21.62 3.99 20.09
C THR A 391 21.25 3.33 18.77
N VAL A 392 20.45 4.01 17.97
CA VAL A 392 20.42 3.83 16.52
C VAL A 392 21.47 4.75 15.94
N THR A 393 22.46 4.19 15.25
CA THR A 393 23.62 4.93 14.78
C THR A 393 23.72 4.84 13.26
N VAL A 394 24.00 5.96 12.62
CA VAL A 394 24.39 6.03 11.21
C VAL A 394 25.77 6.69 11.10
N ASN A 395 26.73 5.95 10.56
CA ASN A 395 28.06 6.45 10.22
C ASN A 395 28.15 6.66 8.71
N VAL A 396 28.38 7.90 8.29
CA VAL A 396 28.56 8.27 6.89
C VAL A 396 30.02 8.60 6.67
N THR A 397 30.66 7.90 5.75
CA THR A 397 31.98 8.23 5.20
C THR A 397 31.79 8.77 3.80
N CYS A 398 31.94 10.08 3.66
CA CYS A 398 31.75 10.79 2.39
C CYS A 398 33.04 10.75 1.58
N ALA A 399 33.02 10.06 0.44
CA ALA A 399 34.11 10.14 -0.51
C ALA A 399 34.01 11.44 -1.32
N LYS A 400 32.83 11.72 -1.86
CA LYS A 400 32.59 12.90 -2.70
C LYS A 400 31.13 13.37 -2.62
N PRO A 401 30.88 14.66 -2.34
CA PRO A 401 29.55 15.24 -2.43
C PRO A 401 28.99 15.16 -3.86
N GLY A 402 27.71 14.83 -3.95
CA GLY A 402 26.95 14.61 -5.17
C GLY A 402 26.59 15.90 -5.89
N THR A 403 25.99 15.74 -7.07
CA THR A 403 25.47 16.84 -7.88
C THR A 403 23.98 16.61 -8.12
N PRO A 404 23.11 17.28 -7.34
CA PRO A 404 21.66 17.23 -7.54
C PRO A 404 21.25 17.71 -8.94
N ALA A 405 19.98 17.51 -9.31
CA ALA A 405 19.41 17.92 -10.61
C ALA A 405 19.55 19.42 -10.95
N THR A 406 19.93 20.25 -9.96
CA THR A 406 20.28 21.67 -10.15
C THR A 406 21.60 21.87 -10.92
N GLY A 407 22.40 20.81 -11.09
CA GLY A 407 23.70 20.84 -11.79
C GLY A 407 24.84 21.48 -11.00
N ARG A 408 24.59 21.93 -9.76
CA ARG A 408 25.62 22.47 -8.86
C ARG A 408 26.01 21.42 -7.84
N GLN A 409 27.30 21.08 -7.78
CA GLN A 409 27.80 20.14 -6.79
C GLN A 409 27.55 20.65 -5.36
N ALA A 410 27.09 19.76 -4.49
CA ALA A 410 26.90 20.07 -3.08
C ALA A 410 28.25 20.30 -2.38
N GLN A 411 28.22 21.02 -1.26
CA GLN A 411 29.43 21.32 -0.48
C GLN A 411 29.84 20.18 0.45
N GLN A 412 28.89 19.33 0.84
CA GLN A 412 29.03 18.23 1.79
C GLN A 412 28.09 17.10 1.37
N CYS A 413 28.41 15.85 1.72
CA CYS A 413 27.42 14.79 1.63
C CYS A 413 26.32 15.01 2.67
N HIS A 414 25.08 14.69 2.33
CA HIS A 414 23.90 14.87 3.16
C HIS A 414 23.01 13.64 3.11
N GLU A 415 23.10 12.83 4.16
CA GLU A 415 22.35 11.59 4.30
C GLU A 415 21.30 11.70 5.39
N ILE A 416 20.15 11.08 5.15
CA ILE A 416 19.04 11.05 6.11
C ILE A 416 18.64 9.60 6.38
N LEU A 417 18.59 9.22 7.66
CA LEU A 417 18.02 7.97 8.13
C LEU A 417 16.75 8.27 8.93
N ASN A 418 15.60 7.82 8.43
CA ASN A 418 14.37 7.77 9.22
C ASN A 418 14.23 6.37 9.82
N VAL A 419 13.96 6.30 11.11
CA VAL A 419 13.70 5.04 11.84
C VAL A 419 12.31 5.11 12.45
N SER A 420 11.52 4.04 12.30
CA SER A 420 10.18 3.95 12.88
C SER A 420 9.90 2.59 13.52
N GLY A 421 9.00 2.60 14.50
CA GLY A 421 8.60 1.42 15.22
C GLY A 421 7.73 1.75 16.43
N VAL A 422 7.90 0.99 17.51
CA VAL A 422 7.16 1.14 18.76
C VAL A 422 8.10 1.28 19.96
N LEU A 423 7.89 2.30 20.79
CA LEU A 423 8.53 2.41 22.10
C LEU A 423 7.67 1.69 23.13
N ILE A 424 8.21 0.65 23.74
CA ILE A 424 7.56 -0.18 24.75
C ILE A 424 8.15 0.21 26.11
N ASP A 425 7.30 0.40 27.12
CA ASP A 425 7.75 0.57 28.50
C ASP A 425 8.47 -0.69 29.00
N THR A 426 9.71 -0.56 29.47
CA THR A 426 10.28 -1.57 30.37
C THR A 426 9.44 -1.48 31.64
N GLN A 427 8.67 -2.52 31.98
CA GLN A 427 7.78 -2.50 33.16
C GLN A 427 8.48 -1.91 34.39
N PRO A 428 7.78 -1.13 35.24
CA PRO A 428 8.33 -0.73 36.52
C PRO A 428 8.56 -1.93 37.45
#